data_AF-A0A524LXL8-F1
#
_entry.id   AF-A0A524LXL8-F1
#
_cell.length_a   1.000
_cell.length_b   1.000
_cell.length_c   1.000
_cell.angle_alpha   90.00
_cell.angle_beta   90.00
_cell.angle_gamma   90.00
#
_symmetry.space_group_name_H-M   'P 1'
#
loop_
_entity.id
_entity.type
_entity.pdbx_description
1 polymer ?
#
loop_
_entity_poly.entity_id
_entity_poly.type
_entity_poly.pdbx_seq_one_letter_code
_entity_poly.pdbx_strand_id
1 'polypeptide(L)'
;MFHWNLGNTTIRNPNRIKEGLRIFKKNFEGKPFTEREQLEFYKELLKAGILESRGASDRSKEITGRKWAACFNQLGFTIAWKSRDVVRITDAGNALLSDDIPEEEVFLKQFLKYRLPTPIEKGKEYAGFDVNPLYVILRLLNDLAEENEPGLHKEEISLFVITCLRNDDIKSCKDMILDYRNHRKTIKGMVAKKNFYYQRKKELIERLYAY
;
A
#
# COMPACT_ATOMS: atom_id res chain seq x y z
N MET A 1 12.90 -3.74 6.98
CA MET A 1 11.44 -3.49 6.99
C MET A 1 10.79 -4.74 7.55
N PHE A 2 9.69 -4.63 8.28
CA PHE A 2 9.07 -5.78 8.96
C PHE A 2 7.56 -5.89 8.71
N HIS A 3 7.06 -5.10 7.76
CA HIS A 3 5.69 -5.10 7.31
C HIS A 3 5.64 -4.63 5.86
N TRP A 4 4.58 -4.94 5.14
CA TRP A 4 4.30 -4.42 3.80
C TRP A 4 3.11 -3.47 3.81
N ASN A 5 3.02 -2.64 2.77
CA ASN A 5 1.89 -1.77 2.50
C ASN A 5 1.62 -1.72 0.99
N LEU A 6 0.34 -1.70 0.62
CA LEU A 6 -0.09 -1.38 -0.74
C LEU A 6 -0.37 0.12 -0.84
N GLY A 7 0.25 0.80 -1.81
CA GLY A 7 0.18 2.25 -1.92
C GLY A 7 1.00 2.95 -0.82
N ASN A 8 0.57 4.15 -0.43
CA ASN A 8 1.16 4.86 0.70
C ASN A 8 0.10 5.69 1.44
N THR A 9 0.46 6.24 2.60
CA THR A 9 -0.48 6.98 3.45
C THR A 9 -0.86 8.36 2.92
N THR A 10 -0.28 8.81 1.80
CA THR A 10 -0.64 10.07 1.12
C THR A 10 -1.88 9.90 0.24
N ILE A 11 -2.02 8.75 -0.44
CA ILE A 11 -3.18 8.43 -1.26
C ILE A 11 -3.98 7.32 -0.59
N ARG A 12 -4.86 7.72 0.35
CA ARG A 12 -5.69 6.78 1.13
C ARG A 12 -7.01 6.40 0.44
N ASN A 13 -7.38 7.13 -0.61
CA ASN A 13 -8.56 6.85 -1.42
C ASN A 13 -8.08 6.45 -2.83
N PRO A 14 -8.23 5.17 -3.24
CA PRO A 14 -7.74 4.69 -4.53
C PRO A 14 -8.43 5.35 -5.72
N ASN A 15 -9.67 5.82 -5.58
CA ASN A 15 -10.43 6.48 -6.66
C ASN A 15 -9.77 7.79 -7.13
N ARG A 16 -8.79 8.33 -6.37
CA ARG A 16 -8.02 9.52 -6.75
C ARG A 16 -6.82 9.19 -7.65
N ILE A 17 -6.45 7.92 -7.77
CA ILE A 17 -5.27 7.46 -8.52
C ILE A 17 -5.48 7.70 -10.01
N LYS A 18 -6.63 7.30 -10.58
CA LYS A 18 -6.92 7.46 -12.02
C LYS A 18 -6.84 8.93 -12.45
N GLU A 19 -7.53 9.82 -11.74
CA GLU A 19 -7.53 11.25 -12.08
C GLU A 19 -6.15 11.90 -11.84
N GLY A 20 -5.46 11.55 -10.75
CA GLY A 20 -4.10 12.02 -10.53
C GLY A 20 -3.12 11.55 -11.61
N LEU A 21 -3.26 10.30 -12.08
CA LEU A 21 -2.46 9.75 -13.17
C LEU A 21 -2.77 10.44 -14.51
N ARG A 22 -4.03 10.81 -14.76
CA ARG A 22 -4.43 11.58 -15.95
C ARG A 22 -3.72 12.93 -16.02
N ILE A 23 -3.72 13.67 -14.90
CA ILE A 23 -2.98 14.93 -14.76
C ILE A 23 -1.48 14.70 -14.92
N PHE A 24 -0.97 13.62 -14.33
CA PHE A 24 0.45 13.28 -14.39
C PHE A 24 0.91 13.02 -15.84
N LYS A 25 0.18 12.17 -16.57
CA LYS A 25 0.44 11.88 -17.99
C LYS A 25 0.43 13.15 -18.82
N LYS A 26 -0.66 13.93 -18.72
CA LYS A 26 -0.86 15.16 -19.50
C LYS A 26 0.30 16.16 -19.37
N ASN A 27 0.83 16.32 -18.16
CA ASN A 27 1.77 17.40 -17.86
C ASN A 27 3.24 16.95 -17.82
N PHE A 28 3.52 15.67 -17.56
CA PHE A 28 4.87 15.21 -17.23
C PHE A 28 5.40 14.07 -18.10
N GLU A 29 4.57 13.36 -18.88
CA GLU A 29 5.09 12.33 -19.80
C GLU A 29 6.11 12.92 -20.78
N GLY A 30 7.26 12.25 -20.93
CA GLY A 30 8.37 12.73 -21.76
C GLY A 30 9.25 13.80 -21.10
N LYS A 31 8.98 14.21 -19.85
CA LYS A 31 9.80 15.17 -19.10
C LYS A 31 10.62 14.49 -18.00
N PRO A 32 11.74 15.07 -17.54
CA PRO A 32 12.39 14.62 -16.31
C PRO A 32 11.46 14.79 -15.10
N PHE A 33 11.70 14.06 -14.01
CA PHE A 33 10.89 14.16 -12.79
C PHE A 33 11.71 14.53 -11.55
N THR A 34 12.25 15.74 -11.56
CA THR A 34 13.09 16.30 -10.49
C THR A 34 12.25 16.98 -9.41
N GLU A 35 12.90 17.58 -8.41
CA GLU A 35 12.25 18.37 -7.35
C GLU A 35 11.34 19.47 -7.91
N ARG A 36 11.74 20.11 -9.02
CA ARG A 36 10.92 21.13 -9.69
C ARG A 36 9.61 20.54 -10.19
N GLU A 37 9.67 19.45 -10.96
CA GLU A 37 8.46 18.81 -11.51
C GLU A 37 7.61 18.17 -10.40
N GLN A 38 8.20 17.70 -9.30
CA GLN A 38 7.47 17.21 -8.14
C GLN A 38 6.65 18.31 -7.46
N LEU A 39 7.23 19.52 -7.31
CA LEU A 39 6.51 20.69 -6.81
C LEU A 39 5.42 21.15 -7.78
N GLU A 40 5.70 21.17 -9.08
CA GLU A 40 4.71 21.50 -10.11
C GLU A 40 3.55 20.50 -10.12
N PHE A 41 3.84 19.20 -10.01
CA PHE A 41 2.79 18.19 -9.98
C PHE A 41 1.86 18.37 -8.78
N TYR A 42 2.39 18.69 -7.61
CA TYR A 42 1.57 19.05 -6.46
C TYR A 42 0.63 20.24 -6.75
N LYS A 43 1.12 21.29 -7.44
CA LYS A 43 0.31 22.46 -7.81
C LYS A 43 -0.81 22.07 -8.79
N GLU A 44 -0.54 21.21 -9.76
CA GLU A 44 -1.57 20.71 -10.68
C GLU A 44 -2.64 19.87 -9.96
N LEU A 45 -2.24 19.03 -8.99
CA LEU A 45 -3.18 18.29 -8.14
C LEU A 45 -4.06 19.20 -7.27
N LEU A 46 -3.51 20.31 -6.75
CA LEU A 46 -4.30 21.32 -6.04
C LEU A 46 -5.29 22.02 -6.99
N LYS A 47 -4.82 22.44 -8.16
CA LYS A 47 -5.63 23.13 -9.16
C LYS A 47 -6.82 22.29 -9.63
N ALA A 48 -6.63 20.97 -9.74
CA ALA A 48 -7.69 20.03 -10.09
C ALA A 48 -8.62 19.68 -8.91
N GLY A 49 -8.41 20.24 -7.72
CA GLY A 49 -9.22 19.93 -6.53
C GLY A 49 -8.98 18.52 -5.97
N ILE A 50 -7.97 17.80 -6.44
CA ILE A 50 -7.62 16.48 -5.91
C ILE A 50 -7.02 16.64 -4.53
N LEU A 51 -6.21 17.68 -4.31
CA LEU A 51 -5.63 18.02 -3.01
C LEU A 51 -6.28 19.29 -2.45
N GLU A 52 -6.26 19.41 -1.13
CA GLU A 52 -6.67 20.62 -0.42
C GLU A 52 -5.44 21.45 -0.04
N SER A 53 -5.55 22.77 -0.12
CA SER A 53 -4.50 23.68 0.36
C SER A 53 -4.42 23.64 1.88
N ARG A 54 -3.21 23.42 2.41
CA ARG A 54 -2.96 23.36 3.87
C ARG A 54 -1.85 24.29 4.35
N GLY A 55 -1.56 25.35 3.58
CA GLY A 55 -0.44 26.26 3.92
C GLY A 55 0.92 25.56 4.01
N ALA A 56 1.12 24.48 3.25
CA ALA A 56 2.33 23.68 3.31
C ALA A 56 3.56 24.43 2.73
N SER A 57 4.74 24.18 3.27
CA SER A 57 6.01 24.66 2.70
C SER A 57 6.29 24.00 1.35
N ASP A 58 7.08 24.65 0.49
CA ASP A 58 7.39 24.10 -0.84
C ASP A 58 8.09 22.74 -0.77
N ARG A 59 8.95 22.52 0.23
CA ARG A 59 9.53 21.20 0.51
C ARG A 59 8.45 20.15 0.81
N SER A 60 7.42 20.50 1.56
CA SER A 60 6.32 19.57 1.88
C SER A 60 5.45 19.25 0.65
N LYS A 61 5.28 20.24 -0.23
CA LYS A 61 4.58 20.10 -1.51
C LYS A 61 5.35 19.18 -2.46
N GLU A 62 6.65 19.41 -2.63
CA GLU A 62 7.56 18.56 -3.39
C GLU A 62 7.50 17.10 -2.90
N ILE A 63 7.67 16.87 -1.59
CA ILE A 63 7.57 15.52 -0.99
C ILE A 63 6.23 14.87 -1.32
N THR A 64 5.13 15.64 -1.31
CA THR A 64 3.81 15.13 -1.67
C THR A 64 3.75 14.72 -3.13
N GLY A 65 4.21 15.56 -4.06
CA GLY A 65 4.29 15.22 -5.49
C GLY A 65 5.14 13.97 -5.74
N ARG A 66 6.28 13.84 -5.05
CA ARG A 66 7.11 12.62 -5.07
C ARG A 66 6.36 11.39 -4.57
N LYS A 67 5.61 11.50 -3.48
CA LYS A 67 4.82 10.37 -2.92
C LYS A 67 3.70 9.93 -3.86
N TRP A 68 3.12 10.84 -4.64
CA TRP A 68 2.15 10.48 -5.67
C TRP A 68 2.80 9.66 -6.79
N ALA A 69 3.92 10.14 -7.35
CA ALA A 69 4.66 9.38 -8.36
C ALA A 69 5.15 8.03 -7.82
N ALA A 70 5.58 7.96 -6.56
CA ALA A 70 5.94 6.70 -5.92
C ALA A 70 4.78 5.70 -5.87
N CYS A 71 3.54 6.15 -5.64
CA CYS A 71 2.36 5.28 -5.69
C CYS A 71 2.10 4.74 -7.10
N PHE A 72 2.17 5.60 -8.12
CA PHE A 72 2.00 5.17 -9.51
C PHE A 72 3.07 4.17 -9.95
N ASN A 73 4.32 4.42 -9.55
CA ASN A 73 5.43 3.51 -9.80
C ASN A 73 5.26 2.17 -9.08
N GLN A 74 4.83 2.18 -7.81
CA GLN A 74 4.59 0.97 -7.03
C GLN A 74 3.53 0.07 -7.65
N LEU A 75 2.47 0.68 -8.18
CA LEU A 75 1.39 -0.02 -8.88
C LEU A 75 1.72 -0.32 -10.35
N GLY A 76 2.95 -0.02 -10.80
CA GLY A 76 3.42 -0.31 -12.15
C GLY A 76 2.75 0.52 -13.26
N PHE A 77 2.13 1.66 -12.93
CA PHE A 77 1.47 2.55 -13.90
C PHE A 77 2.44 3.52 -14.58
N THR A 78 3.56 3.81 -13.93
CA THR A 78 4.56 4.75 -14.43
C THR A 78 5.98 4.24 -14.22
N ILE A 79 6.90 4.83 -14.99
CA ILE A 79 8.33 4.85 -14.71
C ILE A 79 8.70 6.33 -14.55
N ALA A 80 8.64 6.83 -13.32
CA ALA A 80 8.86 8.24 -12.98
C ALA A 80 9.90 8.35 -11.85
N TRP A 81 11.18 8.23 -12.21
CA TRP A 81 12.29 8.24 -11.25
C TRP A 81 13.26 9.35 -11.60
N LYS A 82 13.84 10.00 -10.59
CA LYS A 82 14.90 10.99 -10.80
C LYS A 82 16.14 10.38 -11.50
N SER A 83 16.39 9.09 -11.29
CA SER A 83 17.51 8.35 -11.91
C SER A 83 17.22 7.85 -13.33
N ARG A 84 16.00 8.06 -13.85
CA ARG A 84 15.66 7.76 -15.24
C ARG A 84 15.53 9.06 -16.02
N ASP A 85 15.68 8.96 -17.33
CA ASP A 85 15.72 10.10 -18.25
C ASP A 85 14.43 10.92 -18.22
N VAL A 86 13.30 10.25 -18.46
CA VAL A 86 12.00 10.88 -18.59
C VAL A 86 10.90 10.02 -18.00
N VAL A 87 9.83 10.66 -17.55
CA VAL A 87 8.59 10.00 -17.15
C VAL A 87 8.01 9.23 -18.34
N ARG A 88 7.63 7.97 -18.08
CA ARG A 88 6.90 7.14 -19.03
C ARG A 88 5.65 6.58 -18.37
N ILE A 89 4.52 6.62 -19.07
CA ILE A 89 3.32 5.89 -18.67
C ILE A 89 3.43 4.47 -19.25
N THR A 90 3.23 3.46 -18.42
CA THR A 90 3.28 2.06 -18.86
C THR A 90 1.98 1.68 -19.57
N ASP A 91 1.95 0.51 -20.22
CA ASP A 91 0.70 -0.02 -20.80
C ASP A 91 -0.39 -0.19 -19.76
N ALA A 92 -0.04 -0.60 -18.53
CA ALA A 92 -0.99 -0.68 -17.43
C ALA A 92 -1.50 0.70 -17.01
N GLY A 93 -0.65 1.73 -17.03
CA GLY A 93 -1.05 3.11 -16.78
C GLY A 93 -1.98 3.65 -17.87
N ASN A 94 -1.69 3.37 -19.14
CA ASN A 94 -2.57 3.72 -20.26
C ASN A 94 -3.90 2.96 -20.21
N ALA A 95 -3.87 1.68 -19.82
CA ALA A 95 -5.08 0.89 -19.59
C ALA A 95 -5.97 1.47 -18.48
N LEU A 96 -5.38 1.92 -17.36
CA LEU A 96 -6.15 2.60 -16.31
C LEU A 96 -6.83 3.89 -16.80
N LEU A 97 -6.20 4.59 -17.75
CA LEU A 97 -6.70 5.84 -18.32
C LEU A 97 -7.68 5.64 -19.49
N SER A 98 -7.77 4.43 -20.03
CA SER A 98 -8.73 4.07 -21.07
C SER A 98 -10.16 4.00 -20.50
N ASP A 99 -11.15 4.25 -21.35
CA ASP A 99 -12.57 4.05 -21.06
C ASP A 99 -13.05 2.65 -21.48
N ASP A 100 -12.21 1.88 -22.21
CA ASP A 100 -12.53 0.54 -22.71
C ASP A 100 -12.28 -0.57 -21.68
N ILE A 101 -11.45 -0.29 -20.67
CA ILE A 101 -11.05 -1.28 -19.66
C ILE A 101 -11.55 -0.81 -18.28
N PRO A 102 -12.34 -1.64 -17.57
CA PRO A 102 -12.77 -1.31 -16.21
C PRO A 102 -11.59 -1.06 -15.28
N GLU A 103 -11.69 0.00 -14.47
CA GLU A 103 -10.65 0.40 -13.51
C GLU A 103 -10.32 -0.75 -12.54
N GLU A 104 -11.35 -1.44 -12.07
CA GLU A 104 -11.25 -2.57 -11.15
C GLU A 104 -10.44 -3.72 -11.74
N GLU A 105 -10.58 -4.00 -13.04
CA GLU A 105 -9.82 -5.05 -13.72
C GLU A 105 -8.33 -4.71 -13.79
N VAL A 106 -8.02 -3.44 -14.07
CA VAL A 106 -6.63 -2.97 -14.10
C VAL A 106 -6.01 -3.09 -12.70
N PHE A 107 -6.69 -2.59 -11.66
CA PHE A 107 -6.21 -2.70 -10.29
C PHE A 107 -6.03 -4.16 -9.85
N LEU A 108 -7.01 -5.03 -10.14
CA LEU A 108 -6.92 -6.45 -9.81
C LEU A 108 -5.68 -7.09 -10.44
N LYS A 109 -5.44 -6.88 -11.74
CA LYS A 109 -4.25 -7.39 -12.42
C LYS A 109 -2.96 -6.88 -11.77
N GLN A 110 -2.89 -5.60 -11.40
CA GLN A 110 -1.69 -5.04 -10.77
C GLN A 110 -1.48 -5.59 -9.36
N PHE A 111 -2.53 -5.72 -8.56
CA PHE A 111 -2.44 -6.30 -7.22
C PHE A 111 -2.07 -7.80 -7.24
N LEU A 112 -2.53 -8.56 -8.23
CA LEU A 112 -2.12 -9.96 -8.43
C LEU A 112 -0.64 -10.08 -8.80
N LYS A 113 -0.13 -9.15 -9.62
CA LYS A 113 1.28 -9.09 -10.03
C LYS A 113 2.21 -8.55 -8.93
N TYR A 114 1.68 -7.76 -8.00
CA TYR A 114 2.48 -7.14 -6.95
C TYR A 114 3.04 -8.21 -5.99
N ARG A 115 4.37 -8.25 -5.88
CA ARG A 115 5.13 -9.14 -4.99
C ARG A 115 6.26 -8.34 -4.36
N LEU A 116 6.57 -8.61 -3.10
CA LEU A 116 7.78 -8.10 -2.46
C LEU A 116 8.82 -9.22 -2.34
N PRO A 117 10.10 -8.93 -2.67
CA PRO A 117 10.60 -7.64 -3.19
C PRO A 117 10.15 -7.37 -4.64
N THR A 118 9.99 -6.09 -5.00
CA THR A 118 9.80 -5.66 -6.39
C THR A 118 11.13 -5.15 -6.98
N PRO A 119 11.25 -4.91 -8.31
CA PRO A 119 12.44 -4.28 -8.87
C PRO A 119 12.82 -2.91 -8.27
N ILE A 120 11.85 -2.23 -7.63
CA ILE A 120 11.97 -0.88 -7.04
C ILE A 120 11.97 -0.91 -5.51
N GLU A 121 11.39 -1.94 -4.91
CA GLU A 121 11.32 -2.19 -3.47
C GLU A 121 12.18 -3.44 -3.18
N LYS A 122 13.49 -3.22 -3.17
CA LYS A 122 14.52 -4.25 -2.96
C LYS A 122 15.67 -3.68 -2.14
N GLY A 123 16.46 -4.55 -1.53
CA GLY A 123 17.58 -4.16 -0.68
C GLY A 123 17.57 -4.92 0.65
N LYS A 124 18.48 -4.55 1.55
CA LYS A 124 18.59 -5.17 2.88
C LYS A 124 17.30 -5.00 3.69
N GLU A 125 16.58 -3.91 3.48
CA GLU A 125 15.31 -3.64 4.14
C GLU A 125 14.19 -4.60 3.73
N TYR A 126 14.29 -5.27 2.58
CA TYR A 126 13.34 -6.30 2.13
C TYR A 126 13.89 -7.72 2.32
N ALA A 127 14.97 -7.89 3.11
CA ALA A 127 15.46 -9.21 3.47
C ALA A 127 14.35 -10.02 4.16
N GLY A 128 14.16 -11.27 3.73
CA GLY A 128 13.12 -12.17 4.23
C GLY A 128 11.74 -12.00 3.59
N PHE A 129 11.52 -10.95 2.78
CA PHE A 129 10.27 -10.82 2.04
C PHE A 129 10.20 -11.82 0.90
N ASP A 130 9.08 -12.52 0.82
CA ASP A 130 8.71 -13.35 -0.30
C ASP A 130 7.18 -13.48 -0.38
N VAL A 131 6.51 -12.36 -0.62
CA VAL A 131 5.07 -12.23 -0.39
C VAL A 131 4.34 -11.58 -1.55
N ASN A 132 3.17 -12.12 -1.87
CA ASN A 132 2.16 -11.49 -2.72
C ASN A 132 1.02 -10.98 -1.82
N PRO A 133 0.97 -9.68 -1.48
CA PRO A 133 0.03 -9.16 -0.49
C PRO A 133 -1.44 -9.49 -0.75
N LEU A 134 -1.90 -9.34 -2.00
CA LEU A 134 -3.29 -9.69 -2.35
C LEU A 134 -3.56 -11.20 -2.18
N TYR A 135 -2.59 -12.05 -2.56
CA TYR A 135 -2.71 -13.49 -2.38
C TYR A 135 -2.83 -13.88 -0.91
N VAL A 136 -2.02 -13.28 -0.02
CA VAL A 136 -2.11 -13.49 1.43
C VAL A 136 -3.51 -13.15 1.94
N ILE A 137 -4.05 -11.99 1.57
CA ILE A 137 -5.39 -11.56 1.99
C ILE A 137 -6.46 -12.54 1.49
N LEU A 138 -6.44 -12.88 0.20
CA LEU A 138 -7.43 -13.79 -0.40
C LEU A 138 -7.37 -15.19 0.20
N ARG A 139 -6.15 -15.75 0.40
CA ARG A 139 -5.97 -17.08 0.99
C ARG A 139 -6.43 -17.12 2.44
N LEU A 140 -6.11 -16.10 3.24
CA LEU A 140 -6.61 -16.00 4.62
C LEU A 140 -8.13 -15.88 4.68
N LEU A 141 -8.75 -15.06 3.83
CA LEU A 141 -10.20 -14.95 3.77
C LEU A 141 -10.85 -16.28 3.39
N ASN A 142 -10.26 -17.01 2.44
CA ASN A 142 -10.75 -18.32 2.03
C ASN A 142 -10.58 -19.36 3.14
N ASP A 143 -9.41 -19.42 3.79
CA ASP A 143 -9.16 -20.35 4.91
C ASP A 143 -10.12 -20.10 6.08
N LEU A 144 -10.37 -18.85 6.44
CA LEU A 144 -11.30 -18.50 7.51
C LEU A 144 -12.74 -18.87 7.13
N ALA A 145 -13.14 -18.64 5.87
CA ALA A 145 -14.47 -19.02 5.40
C ALA A 145 -14.67 -20.55 5.42
N GLU A 146 -13.66 -21.34 5.04
CA GLU A 146 -13.68 -22.81 5.11
C GLU A 146 -13.89 -23.32 6.56
N GLU A 147 -13.41 -22.57 7.56
CA GLU A 147 -13.59 -22.88 8.99
C GLU A 147 -14.83 -22.21 9.63
N ASN A 148 -15.71 -21.60 8.82
CA ASN A 148 -16.88 -20.82 9.28
C ASN A 148 -16.52 -19.66 10.22
N GLU A 149 -15.31 -19.14 10.11
CA GLU A 149 -14.82 -17.98 10.85
C GLU A 149 -15.13 -16.68 10.08
N PRO A 150 -15.46 -15.58 10.76
CA PRO A 150 -15.69 -14.29 10.09
C PRO A 150 -14.42 -13.78 9.40
N GLY A 151 -14.61 -12.89 8.42
CA GLY A 151 -13.52 -12.24 7.69
C GLY A 151 -12.57 -11.42 8.58
N LEU A 152 -11.56 -10.81 7.96
CA LEU A 152 -10.48 -10.12 8.66
C LEU A 152 -10.93 -8.80 9.30
N HIS A 153 -10.55 -8.58 10.56
CA HIS A 153 -10.73 -7.32 11.27
C HIS A 153 -9.50 -6.41 11.18
N LYS A 154 -9.69 -5.09 11.34
CA LYS A 154 -8.59 -4.10 11.26
C LYS A 154 -7.44 -4.36 12.24
N GLU A 155 -7.74 -4.80 13.47
CA GLU A 155 -6.74 -5.17 14.47
C GLU A 155 -5.88 -6.34 13.96
N GLU A 156 -6.52 -7.37 13.41
CA GLU A 156 -5.88 -8.58 12.88
C GLU A 156 -5.00 -8.26 11.66
N ILE A 157 -5.51 -7.40 10.77
CA ILE A 157 -4.74 -6.92 9.62
C ILE A 157 -3.45 -6.23 10.09
N SER A 158 -3.55 -5.38 11.11
CA SER A 158 -2.42 -4.61 11.62
C SER A 158 -1.40 -5.43 12.42
N LEU A 159 -1.85 -6.52 13.06
CA LEU A 159 -1.01 -7.35 13.93
C LEU A 159 -0.35 -8.53 13.21
N PHE A 160 -1.04 -9.10 12.22
CA PHE A 160 -0.67 -10.40 11.65
C PHE A 160 -0.53 -10.35 10.14
N VAL A 161 -1.49 -9.75 9.44
CA VAL A 161 -1.55 -9.82 7.97
C VAL A 161 -0.44 -9.01 7.33
N ILE A 162 -0.30 -7.72 7.65
CA ILE A 162 0.73 -6.86 7.05
C ILE A 162 2.16 -7.24 7.47
N THR A 163 2.29 -8.07 8.50
CA THR A 163 3.56 -8.62 9.00
C THR A 163 3.82 -10.04 8.54
N CYS A 164 2.93 -10.62 7.73
CA CYS A 164 3.16 -11.91 7.06
C CYS A 164 4.09 -11.67 5.87
N LEU A 165 5.38 -11.98 6.04
CA LEU A 165 6.42 -11.59 5.08
C LEU A 165 6.64 -12.60 3.97
N ARG A 166 6.10 -13.82 4.09
CA ARG A 166 6.25 -14.89 3.12
C ARG A 166 4.90 -15.56 2.85
N ASN A 167 4.66 -15.97 1.62
CA ASN A 167 3.47 -16.76 1.28
C ASN A 167 3.41 -18.09 2.06
N ASP A 168 4.56 -18.68 2.41
CA ASP A 168 4.64 -19.92 3.18
C ASP A 168 4.14 -19.77 4.62
N ASP A 169 4.14 -18.54 5.15
CA ASP A 169 3.77 -18.26 6.54
C ASP A 169 2.25 -18.05 6.72
N ILE A 170 1.44 -18.16 5.66
CA ILE A 170 -0.01 -17.89 5.70
C ILE A 170 -0.72 -18.75 6.73
N LYS A 171 -0.38 -20.05 6.83
CA LYS A 171 -0.97 -20.95 7.83
C LYS A 171 -0.68 -20.46 9.25
N SER A 172 0.58 -20.13 9.55
CA SER A 172 0.99 -19.59 10.85
C SER A 172 0.28 -18.27 11.16
N CYS A 173 0.15 -17.40 10.15
CA CYS A 173 -0.60 -16.14 10.27
C CYS A 173 -2.08 -16.40 10.63
N LYS A 174 -2.73 -17.39 10.01
CA LYS A 174 -4.11 -17.80 10.35
C LYS A 174 -4.20 -18.29 11.79
N ASP A 175 -3.31 -19.18 12.20
CA ASP A 175 -3.30 -19.74 13.55
C ASP A 175 -3.17 -18.63 14.62
N MET A 176 -2.31 -17.62 14.37
CA MET A 176 -2.19 -16.44 15.23
C MET A 176 -3.46 -15.59 15.30
N ILE A 177 -4.20 -15.46 14.19
CA ILE A 177 -5.48 -14.74 14.15
C ILE A 177 -6.53 -15.47 15.00
N LEU A 178 -6.65 -16.79 14.84
CA LEU A 178 -7.60 -17.60 15.59
C LEU A 178 -7.28 -17.60 17.09
N ASP A 179 -6.00 -17.70 17.45
CA ASP A 179 -5.55 -17.57 18.83
C ASP A 179 -5.90 -16.20 19.43
N TYR A 180 -5.64 -15.12 18.70
CA TYR A 180 -6.01 -13.77 19.11
C TYR A 180 -7.52 -13.63 19.32
N ARG A 181 -8.34 -14.18 18.42
CA ARG A 181 -9.81 -14.18 18.54
C ARG A 181 -10.27 -14.91 19.78
N ASN A 182 -9.71 -16.09 20.05
CA ASN A 182 -10.08 -16.90 21.21
C ASN A 182 -9.76 -16.20 22.52
N HIS A 183 -8.57 -15.60 22.64
CA HIS A 183 -8.22 -14.76 23.79
C HIS A 183 -9.12 -13.53 23.91
N ARG A 184 -9.38 -12.84 22.81
CA ARG A 184 -10.22 -11.63 22.82
C ARG A 184 -11.68 -11.93 23.20
N LYS A 185 -12.18 -13.14 22.94
CA LYS A 185 -13.53 -13.60 23.35
C LYS A 185 -13.65 -13.73 24.87
N THR A 186 -12.59 -14.13 25.58
CA THR A 186 -12.63 -14.31 27.05
C THR A 186 -12.63 -12.98 27.81
N ILE A 187 -12.15 -11.90 27.19
CA ILE A 187 -12.06 -10.58 27.81
C ILE A 187 -13.43 -9.89 27.83
N LYS A 188 -13.85 -9.43 29.01
CA LYS A 188 -15.09 -8.66 29.20
C LYS A 188 -14.82 -7.15 29.15
N GLY A 189 -15.72 -6.42 28.50
CA GLY A 189 -15.66 -4.96 28.40
C GLY A 189 -14.77 -4.42 27.28
N MET A 190 -15.21 -3.33 26.64
CA MET A 190 -14.51 -2.74 25.50
C MET A 190 -13.14 -2.17 25.86
N VAL A 191 -13.00 -1.57 27.05
CA VAL A 191 -11.73 -0.99 27.52
C VAL A 191 -10.66 -2.07 27.66
N ALA A 192 -10.99 -3.20 28.31
CA ALA A 192 -10.05 -4.30 28.48
C ALA A 192 -9.65 -4.92 27.13
N LYS A 193 -10.59 -5.10 26.20
CA LYS A 193 -10.29 -5.59 24.83
C LYS A 193 -9.34 -4.64 24.08
N LYS A 194 -9.54 -3.33 24.23
CA LYS A 194 -8.68 -2.30 23.63
C LYS A 194 -7.27 -2.34 24.24
N ASN A 195 -7.16 -2.50 25.56
CA ASN A 195 -5.87 -2.64 26.24
C ASN A 195 -5.13 -3.91 25.81
N PHE A 196 -5.84 -5.03 25.64
CA PHE A 196 -5.27 -6.26 25.09
C PHE A 196 -4.70 -6.06 23.69
N TYR A 197 -5.45 -5.42 22.78
CA TYR A 197 -4.94 -5.07 21.46
C TYR A 197 -3.65 -4.22 21.54
N TYR A 198 -3.61 -3.21 22.42
CA TYR A 198 -2.42 -2.38 22.60
C TYR A 198 -1.22 -3.14 23.15
N GLN A 199 -1.45 -4.05 24.09
CA GLN A 199 -0.41 -4.92 24.61
C GLN A 199 0.17 -5.80 23.48
N ARG A 200 -0.69 -6.49 22.71
CA ARG A 200 -0.25 -7.31 21.57
C ARG A 200 0.52 -6.50 20.52
N LYS A 201 0.09 -5.27 20.27
CA LYS A 201 0.79 -4.35 19.38
C LYS A 201 2.16 -3.95 19.92
N LYS A 202 2.28 -3.71 21.23
CA LYS A 202 3.56 -3.40 21.88
C LYS A 202 4.53 -4.58 21.77
N GLU A 203 4.08 -5.78 22.11
CA GLU A 203 4.86 -7.02 21.99
C GLU A 203 5.32 -7.27 20.55
N LEU A 204 4.46 -7.01 19.56
CA LEU A 204 4.82 -7.08 18.15
C LEU A 204 5.95 -6.10 17.80
N ILE A 205 5.84 -4.84 18.22
CA ILE A 205 6.88 -3.83 17.96
C ILE A 205 8.20 -4.23 18.63
N GLU A 206 8.16 -4.65 19.89
CA GLU A 206 9.35 -5.12 20.60
C GLU A 206 10.01 -6.28 19.86
N ARG A 207 9.25 -7.28 19.40
CA ARG A 207 9.78 -8.40 18.62
C ARG A 207 10.39 -7.97 17.29
N LEU A 208 9.73 -7.07 16.56
CA LEU A 208 10.19 -6.65 15.23
C LEU A 208 11.42 -5.74 15.29
N TYR A 209 11.62 -5.01 16.39
CA TYR A 209 12.68 -4.01 16.53
C TYR A 209 13.68 -4.34 17.66
N ALA A 210 13.68 -5.57 18.18
CA ALA A 210 14.70 -6.07 19.10
C ALA A 210 16.01 -6.34 18.34
N TYR A 211 16.73 -5.26 18.01
CA TYR A 211 18.07 -5.27 17.44
C TYR A 211 18.88 -4.11 17.99
#